data_AF-A0A2W0B7D5-F1
#
_entry.id   AF-A0A2W0B7D5-F1
#
_cell.length_a   1.000
_cell.length_b   1.000
_cell.length_c   1.000
_cell.angle_alpha   90.00
_cell.angle_beta   90.00
_cell.angle_gamma   90.00
#
_symmetry.space_group_name_H-M   'P 1'
#
loop_
_entity.id
_entity.type
_entity.pdbx_description
1 polymer ?
#
loop_
_entity_poly.entity_id
_entity_poly.type
_entity_poly.pdbx_seq_one_letter_code
_entity_poly.pdbx_strand_id
1 'polypeptide(L)'
;IIATDAWMQHPVAYSRLSDGSYQVSSFSGLLLNPWGLLQYAHNMSGAVITGAFVMSAVGAFYLLNRRLEEYGRIFLRVGVAAGFICSVLQVFPTGDLHGRYLAKHQPIT
;
A
#
# COMPACT_ATOMS: atom_id res chain seq x y z
N ILE A 1 -6.67 7.58 -6.64
CA ILE A 1 -7.18 6.19 -6.56
C ILE A 1 -7.37 5.79 -5.10
N ILE A 2 -6.31 5.62 -4.29
CA ILE A 2 -6.45 5.21 -2.88
C ILE A 2 -7.34 6.15 -2.05
N ALA A 3 -7.22 7.46 -2.21
CA ALA A 3 -8.11 8.40 -1.50
C ALA A 3 -9.61 8.18 -1.81
N THR A 4 -9.93 7.79 -3.05
CA THR A 4 -11.30 7.49 -3.47
C THR A 4 -11.79 6.18 -2.85
N ASP A 5 -10.98 5.12 -2.88
CA ASP A 5 -11.30 3.83 -2.25
C ASP A 5 -11.50 3.99 -0.73
N ALA A 6 -10.61 4.73 -0.06
CA ALA A 6 -10.73 5.03 1.35
C ALA A 6 -12.02 5.79 1.68
N TRP A 7 -12.45 6.71 0.83
CA TRP A 7 -13.73 7.41 1.01
C TRP A 7 -14.92 6.49 0.80
N MET A 8 -14.86 5.54 -0.14
CA MET A 8 -15.91 4.54 -0.33
C MET A 8 -16.05 3.60 0.87
N GLN A 9 -14.94 3.22 1.51
CA GLN A 9 -14.94 2.36 2.70
C GLN A 9 -15.29 3.12 3.99
N HIS A 10 -14.80 4.35 4.13
CA HIS A 10 -15.01 5.20 5.30
C HIS A 10 -15.20 6.67 4.87
N PRO A 11 -16.44 7.06 4.52
CA PRO A 11 -16.74 8.39 4.01
C PRO A 11 -16.47 9.48 5.07
N VAL A 12 -15.72 10.51 4.69
CA VAL A 12 -15.43 11.69 5.52
C VAL A 12 -15.55 12.96 4.69
N ALA A 13 -15.61 14.12 5.37
CA ALA A 13 -15.57 15.44 4.74
C ALA A 13 -16.60 15.60 3.59
N TYR A 14 -17.84 15.16 3.85
CA TYR A 14 -18.96 15.29 2.92
C TYR A 14 -20.18 15.90 3.61
N SER A 15 -21.07 16.50 2.80
CA SER A 15 -22.40 16.93 3.19
C SER A 15 -23.44 16.29 2.28
N ARG A 16 -24.57 15.85 2.83
CA ARG A 16 -25.71 15.35 2.06
C ARG A 16 -26.67 16.50 1.78
N LEU A 17 -26.98 16.71 0.51
CA LEU A 17 -27.91 17.74 0.06
C LEU A 17 -29.37 17.25 0.13
N SER A 18 -30.31 18.18 0.02
CA SER A 18 -31.75 17.91 0.05
C SER A 18 -32.24 17.06 -1.12
N ASP A 19 -31.53 17.09 -2.25
CA ASP A 19 -31.80 16.24 -3.42
C ASP A 19 -31.24 14.80 -3.27
N GLY A 20 -30.60 14.51 -2.13
CA GLY A 20 -30.00 13.22 -1.82
C GLY A 20 -28.57 13.05 -2.35
N SER A 21 -28.02 14.03 -3.08
CA SER A 21 -26.64 14.00 -3.55
C SER A 21 -25.63 14.30 -2.43
N TYR A 22 -24.37 13.92 -2.66
CA TYR A 22 -23.26 14.17 -1.74
C TYR A 22 -22.29 15.18 -2.35
N GLN A 23 -21.89 16.17 -1.57
CA GLN A 23 -20.84 17.12 -1.94
C GLN A 23 -19.68 17.05 -0.95
N VAL A 24 -18.46 17.25 -1.46
CA VAL A 24 -17.25 17.33 -0.63
C VAL A 24 -17.31 18.63 0.17
N SER A 25 -17.32 18.53 1.49
CA SER A 25 -17.34 19.69 2.39
C SER A 25 -15.94 20.20 2.71
N SER A 26 -14.91 19.35 2.60
CA SER A 26 -13.51 19.75 2.74
C SER A 26 -12.60 18.87 1.89
N PHE A 27 -11.92 19.47 0.92
CA PHE A 27 -10.98 18.76 0.05
C PHE A 27 -9.79 18.20 0.84
N SER A 28 -9.22 18.99 1.75
CA SER A 28 -8.13 18.52 2.62
C SER A 28 -8.59 17.42 3.57
N GLY A 29 -9.81 17.53 4.12
CA GLY A 29 -10.39 16.49 4.97
C GLY A 29 -10.61 15.17 4.21
N LEU A 30 -10.95 15.24 2.93
CA LEU A 30 -11.06 14.06 2.07
C LEU A 30 -9.70 13.44 1.77
N LEU A 31 -8.70 14.25 1.38
CA LEU A 31 -7.36 13.75 1.06
C LEU A 31 -6.63 13.19 2.28
N LEU A 32 -6.81 13.80 3.45
CA LEU A 32 -6.20 13.39 4.71
C LEU A 32 -7.11 12.43 5.49
N ASN A 33 -7.97 11.67 4.80
CA ASN A 33 -8.76 10.60 5.41
C ASN A 33 -7.82 9.65 6.17
N PRO A 34 -7.97 9.48 7.50
CA PRO A 34 -7.11 8.61 8.29
C PRO A 34 -7.04 7.17 7.76
N TRP A 35 -8.18 6.67 7.24
CA TRP A 35 -8.26 5.36 6.59
C TRP A 35 -7.42 5.32 5.32
N GLY A 36 -7.45 6.40 4.54
CA GLY A 36 -6.71 6.53 3.29
C GLY A 36 -5.22 6.62 3.48
N LEU A 37 -4.74 7.29 4.54
CA LEU A 37 -3.32 7.32 4.87
C LEU A 37 -2.78 5.93 5.21
N LEU A 38 -3.54 5.15 6.00
CA LEU A 38 -3.18 3.80 6.37
C LEU A 38 -3.19 2.84 5.16
N GLN A 39 -4.26 2.89 4.35
CA GLN A 39 -4.33 2.13 3.10
C GLN A 39 -3.22 2.51 2.13
N TYR A 40 -2.90 3.79 2.00
CA TYR A 40 -1.84 4.25 1.10
C TYR A 40 -0.48 3.67 1.53
N ALA A 41 -0.15 3.75 2.81
CA ALA A 41 1.07 3.15 3.34
C ALA A 41 1.13 1.64 3.08
N HIS A 42 0.03 0.92 3.34
CA HIS A 42 -0.05 -0.53 3.12
C HIS A 42 0.06 -0.89 1.63
N ASN A 43 -0.60 -0.14 0.74
CA ASN A 43 -0.60 -0.40 -0.69
C ASN A 43 0.77 -0.07 -1.33
N MET A 44 1.38 1.05 -0.95
CA MET A 44 2.71 1.42 -1.48
C MET A 44 3.79 0.44 -1.03
N SER A 45 3.73 -0.02 0.22
CA SER A 45 4.62 -1.07 0.71
C SER A 45 4.43 -2.37 -0.09
N GLY A 46 3.19 -2.79 -0.35
CA GLY A 46 2.88 -3.96 -1.18
C GLY A 46 3.40 -3.84 -2.62
N ALA A 47 3.32 -2.64 -3.21
CA ALA A 47 3.85 -2.38 -4.54
C ALA A 47 5.39 -2.51 -4.58
N VAL A 48 6.09 -1.97 -3.57
CA VAL A 48 7.56 -2.10 -3.47
C VAL A 48 7.96 -3.56 -3.27
N ILE A 49 7.26 -4.31 -2.41
CA ILE A 49 7.51 -5.75 -2.21
C ILE A 49 7.38 -6.48 -3.54
N THR A 50 6.30 -6.25 -4.28
CA THR A 50 6.07 -6.89 -5.58
C THR A 50 7.23 -6.61 -6.54
N GLY A 51 7.63 -5.35 -6.68
CA GLY A 51 8.76 -4.95 -7.52
C GLY A 51 10.09 -5.56 -7.04
N ALA A 52 10.32 -5.60 -5.73
CA ALA A 52 11.51 -6.16 -5.11
C ALA A 52 11.66 -7.66 -5.39
N PHE A 53 10.57 -8.43 -5.34
CA PHE A 53 10.57 -9.84 -5.71
C PHE A 53 10.88 -10.05 -7.19
N VAL A 54 10.30 -9.24 -8.08
CA VAL A 54 10.59 -9.30 -9.51
C VAL A 54 12.06 -8.99 -9.78
N MET A 55 12.59 -7.89 -9.22
CA MET A 55 14.00 -7.53 -9.36
C MET A 55 14.93 -8.62 -8.83
N SER A 56 14.63 -9.17 -7.65
CA SER A 56 15.43 -10.24 -7.04
C SER A 56 15.42 -11.51 -7.88
N ALA A 57 14.25 -11.88 -8.44
CA ALA A 57 14.12 -13.05 -9.30
C ALA A 57 14.94 -12.90 -10.60
N VAL A 58 14.88 -11.74 -11.25
CA VAL A 58 15.69 -11.45 -12.45
C VAL A 58 17.18 -11.43 -12.10
N GLY A 59 17.55 -10.84 -10.96
CA GLY A 59 18.93 -10.82 -10.48
C GLY A 59 19.49 -12.21 -10.22
N ALA A 60 18.71 -13.08 -9.55
CA ALA A 60 19.06 -14.47 -9.33
C ALA A 60 19.20 -15.24 -10.66
N PHE A 61 18.29 -15.02 -11.60
CA PHE A 61 18.36 -15.63 -12.93
C PHE A 61 19.65 -15.26 -13.68
N TYR A 62 20.09 -14.01 -13.60
CA TYR A 62 21.35 -13.55 -14.20
C TYR A 62 22.57 -14.24 -13.58
N LEU A 63 22.62 -14.35 -12.25
CA LEU A 63 23.73 -15.04 -11.57
C LEU A 63 23.76 -16.55 -11.86
N LEU A 64 22.61 -17.23 -11.83
CA LEU A 64 22.52 -18.66 -12.10
C LEU A 64 22.96 -19.01 -13.52
N ASN A 65 22.65 -18.15 -14.48
CA ASN A 65 23.05 -18.33 -15.88
C ASN A 65 24.44 -17.77 -16.21
N ARG A 66 25.17 -17.21 -15.23
CA ARG A 66 26.48 -16.56 -15.45
C ARG A 66 26.44 -15.47 -16.54
N ARG A 67 25.35 -14.69 -16.57
CA ARG A 67 25.16 -13.57 -17.50
C ARG A 67 24.94 -12.28 -16.71
N LEU A 68 25.53 -11.17 -17.17
CA LEU A 68 25.29 -9.84 -16.58
C LEU A 68 25.46 -9.83 -15.05
N GLU A 69 26.47 -10.53 -14.54
CA GLU A 69 26.56 -10.85 -13.10
C GLU A 69 26.65 -9.61 -12.21
N GLU A 70 27.28 -8.54 -12.69
CA GLU A 70 27.35 -7.27 -11.97
C GLU A 70 25.95 -6.71 -11.69
N TYR A 71 25.10 -6.65 -12.73
CA TYR A 71 23.70 -6.26 -12.59
C TYR A 71 22.91 -7.24 -11.72
N GLY A 72 23.15 -8.56 -11.89
CA GLY A 72 22.50 -9.58 -11.08
C GLY A 72 22.74 -9.41 -9.57
N ARG A 73 23.99 -9.09 -9.18
CA ARG A 73 24.35 -8.81 -7.78
C ARG A 73 23.69 -7.53 -7.27
N ILE A 74 23.63 -6.47 -8.07
CA ILE A 74 22.95 -5.22 -7.71
C ILE A 74 21.46 -5.44 -7.50
N PHE A 75 20.80 -6.13 -8.45
CA PHE A 75 19.36 -6.41 -8.40
C PHE A 75 18.98 -7.22 -7.17
N LEU A 76 19.76 -8.26 -6.84
CA LEU A 76 19.54 -9.03 -5.63
C LEU A 76 19.78 -8.21 -4.36
N ARG A 77 20.88 -7.45 -4.30
CA ARG A 77 21.22 -6.66 -3.11
C ARG A 77 20.14 -5.62 -2.81
N VAL A 78 19.69 -4.87 -3.83
CA VAL A 78 18.66 -3.85 -3.67
C VAL A 78 17.28 -4.48 -3.46
N GLY A 79 16.92 -5.47 -4.29
CA GLY A 79 15.63 -6.15 -4.22
C GLY A 79 15.40 -6.84 -2.89
N VAL A 80 16.35 -7.65 -2.42
CA VAL A 80 16.21 -8.36 -1.12
C VAL A 80 16.16 -7.37 0.04
N ALA A 81 17.00 -6.33 0.05
CA ALA A 81 17.00 -5.34 1.12
C ALA A 81 15.69 -4.53 1.17
N ALA A 82 15.25 -4.00 0.04
CA ALA A 82 13.99 -3.25 -0.05
C ALA A 82 12.78 -4.14 0.25
N GLY A 83 12.76 -5.35 -0.30
CA GLY A 83 11.71 -6.34 -0.07
C GLY A 83 11.61 -6.74 1.40
N PHE A 84 12.73 -6.94 2.09
CA PHE A 84 12.75 -7.23 3.53
C PHE A 84 12.20 -6.07 4.35
N ILE A 85 12.71 -4.85 4.15
CA ILE A 85 12.26 -3.66 4.89
C ILE A 85 10.76 -3.42 4.69
N CYS A 86 10.29 -3.43 3.44
CA CYS A 86 8.87 -3.24 3.16
C CYS A 86 8.02 -4.41 3.66
N SER A 87 8.50 -5.66 3.61
CA SER A 87 7.74 -6.80 4.17
C SER A 87 7.54 -6.66 5.68
N VAL A 88 8.55 -6.18 6.41
CA VAL A 88 8.38 -5.85 7.83
C VAL A 88 7.29 -4.80 8.00
N LEU A 89 7.37 -3.67 7.27
CA LEU A 89 6.36 -2.59 7.33
C LEU A 89 4.95 -3.03 6.90
N GLN A 90 4.86 -3.96 5.95
CA GLN A 90 3.61 -4.54 5.44
C GLN A 90 2.88 -5.31 6.54
N VAL A 91 3.60 -6.16 7.27
CA VAL A 91 3.04 -6.93 8.38
C VAL A 91 2.77 -6.00 9.56
N PHE A 92 3.77 -5.23 9.97
CA PHE A 92 3.67 -4.28 11.07
C PHE A 92 4.44 -2.98 10.78
N PRO A 93 3.80 -1.81 10.90
CA PRO A 93 2.50 -1.62 11.51
C PRO A 93 1.32 -1.64 10.52
N THR A 94 1.56 -1.55 9.21
CA THR A 94 0.49 -1.19 8.27
C THR A 94 -0.61 -2.25 8.18
N GLY A 95 -0.25 -3.54 8.08
CA GLY A 95 -1.21 -4.65 8.01
C GLY A 95 -1.95 -4.87 9.31
N ASP A 96 -1.24 -4.96 10.44
CA ASP A 96 -1.86 -5.10 11.77
C ASP A 96 -2.83 -3.94 12.07
N LEU A 97 -2.40 -2.69 11.88
CA LEU A 97 -3.27 -1.53 12.10
C LEU A 97 -4.46 -1.56 11.15
N HIS A 98 -4.26 -1.88 9.86
CA HIS A 98 -5.35 -1.90 8.90
C HIS A 98 -6.40 -2.97 9.25
N GLY A 99 -5.95 -4.18 9.60
CA GLY A 99 -6.84 -5.26 10.03
C GLY A 99 -7.64 -4.91 11.29
N ARG A 100 -7.00 -4.28 12.29
CA ARG A 100 -7.69 -3.80 13.49
C ARG A 100 -8.68 -2.68 13.19
N TYR A 101 -8.34 -1.79 12.26
CA TYR A 101 -9.21 -0.69 11.87
C TYR A 101 -10.46 -1.19 11.15
N LEU A 102 -10.29 -2.15 10.23
CA LEU A 102 -11.37 -2.84 9.54
C LEU A 102 -12.30 -3.55 10.52
N ALA A 103 -11.74 -4.35 11.44
CA ALA A 103 -12.51 -5.10 12.43
C ALA A 103 -13.40 -4.19 13.33
N LYS A 104 -12.98 -2.94 13.57
CA LYS A 104 -13.74 -1.97 14.37
C LYS A 104 -14.85 -1.28 13.61
N HIS A 105 -14.63 -0.92 12.35
CA HIS A 105 -15.55 -0.05 11.60
C HIS A 105 -16.40 -0.81 10.58
N GLN A 106 -15.98 -1.99 10.15
CA GLN A 106 -16.69 -2.86 9.20
C GLN A 106 -16.65 -4.32 9.70
N PRO A 107 -17.26 -4.63 10.86
CA PRO A 107 -17.31 -5.98 11.38
C PRO A 107 -18.15 -6.89 10.47
N ILE A 108 -17.74 -8.16 10.38
CA ILE A 108 -18.50 -9.20 9.70
C ILE A 108 -19.66 -9.56 10.66
N THR A 109 -20.90 -9.34 10.23
CA THR A 109 -22.12 -9.76 10.94
C THR A 109 -22.20 -11.27 11.11
#